data_AF-A0A1V0QUG4-F1
#
_entry.id   AF-A0A1V0QUG4-F1
#
_cell.length_a   1.000
_cell.length_b   1.000
_cell.length_c   1.000
_cell.angle_alpha   90.00
_cell.angle_beta   90.00
_cell.angle_gamma   90.00
#
_symmetry.space_group_name_H-M   'P 1'
#
loop_
_entity.id
_entity.type
_entity.pdbx_description
1 polymer ?
#
loop_
_entity_poly.entity_id
_entity_poly.type
_entity_poly.pdbx_seq_one_letter_code
_entity_poly.pdbx_strand_id
1 'polypeptide(L)'
;MPSWRTTLTAAGVSGSRLRDDYTHAARRVLRREPAPYLALRMLAAPPLVPCLAAGLAFMNLVDDVAETGTPQQRAAGLAALSERVEAALKSGDSPDPLLRAYAHAVDSRGLPPYWVSRFLAGAATAEAGFDGFEAEEDFQAYLDAYALPGVLVFTGLQYRGGPDEQQAAGWRRFVDAAQRVDFLADLCGDLADGRLCIPRARLAEHGVTRADLEQARDTPAVRALLAAECRRARTALDDTRGILDLAEPGLRPVVSTMTELMAHQLTAVERAGVAALRRDIGYGPAAPLRILVRAARRRPV
;
A
#
# COMPACT_ATOMS: atom_id res chain seq x y z
N MET A 1 18.58 -13.14 11.11
CA MET A 1 17.73 -11.96 11.38
C MET A 1 17.92 -11.54 12.82
N PRO A 2 18.27 -10.27 13.12
CA PRO A 2 18.44 -9.80 14.50
C PRO A 2 17.17 -9.97 15.34
N SER A 3 17.29 -10.15 16.65
CA SER A 3 16.13 -10.19 17.55
C SER A 3 15.33 -8.88 17.49
N TRP A 4 14.06 -8.89 17.88
CA TRP A 4 13.26 -7.66 17.94
C TRP A 4 13.86 -6.64 18.91
N ARG A 5 14.33 -7.08 20.09
CA ARG A 5 15.01 -6.24 21.07
C ARG A 5 16.26 -5.57 20.50
N THR A 6 17.08 -6.32 19.75
CA THR A 6 18.27 -5.80 19.06
C THR A 6 17.89 -4.79 17.97
N THR A 7 16.81 -5.06 17.24
CA THR A 7 16.29 -4.18 16.18
C THR A 7 15.83 -2.84 16.76
N LEU A 8 15.10 -2.86 17.88
CA LEU A 8 14.69 -1.65 18.60
C LEU A 8 15.91 -0.84 19.08
N THR A 9 16.92 -1.49 19.66
CA THR A 9 18.17 -0.81 20.05
C THR A 9 18.87 -0.17 18.85
N ALA A 10 18.97 -0.88 17.72
CA ALA A 10 19.60 -0.36 16.51
C ALA A 10 18.85 0.84 15.91
N ALA A 11 17.54 0.95 16.14
CA ALA A 11 16.71 2.09 15.76
C ALA A 11 16.75 3.25 16.78
N GLY A 12 17.56 3.15 17.85
CA GLY A 12 17.61 4.16 18.90
C GLY A 12 16.43 4.12 19.88
N VAL A 13 15.58 3.08 19.82
CA VAL A 13 14.43 2.91 20.71
C VAL A 13 14.89 2.30 22.03
N SER A 14 15.15 3.13 23.04
CA SER A 14 15.77 2.73 24.31
C SER A 14 14.79 2.61 25.48
N GLY A 15 13.81 3.53 25.61
CA GLY A 15 12.87 3.56 26.74
C GLY A 15 11.91 2.37 26.81
N SER A 16 11.60 1.89 28.02
CA SER A 16 10.77 0.69 28.25
C SER A 16 9.37 0.83 27.64
N ARG A 17 8.64 1.91 27.98
CA ARG A 17 7.30 2.19 27.42
C ARG A 17 7.30 2.25 25.90
N LEU A 18 8.27 2.96 25.32
CA LEU A 18 8.37 3.10 23.87
C LEU A 18 8.67 1.77 23.16
N ARG A 19 9.50 0.91 23.78
CA ARG A 19 9.72 -0.46 23.27
C ARG A 19 8.44 -1.28 23.28
N ASP A 20 7.63 -1.15 24.31
CA ASP A 20 6.34 -1.85 24.41
C ASP A 20 5.36 -1.34 23.35
N ASP A 21 5.32 -0.03 23.11
CA ASP A 21 4.48 0.62 22.09
C ASP A 21 4.84 0.11 20.67
N TYR A 22 6.12 0.14 20.29
CA TYR A 22 6.56 -0.43 19.00
C TYR A 22 6.32 -1.94 18.91
N THR A 23 6.46 -2.66 20.01
CA THR A 23 6.17 -4.11 20.04
C THR A 23 4.67 -4.37 19.84
N HIS A 24 3.81 -3.53 20.41
CA HIS A 24 2.37 -3.60 20.19
C HIS A 24 2.04 -3.40 18.71
N ALA A 25 2.55 -2.34 18.09
CA ALA A 25 2.37 -2.05 16.67
C ALA A 25 2.87 -3.20 15.78
N ALA A 26 4.10 -3.68 16.01
CA ALA A 26 4.68 -4.80 15.26
C ALA A 26 3.87 -6.10 15.37
N ARG A 27 3.34 -6.41 16.57
CA ARG A 27 2.47 -7.58 16.77
C ARG A 27 1.13 -7.44 16.06
N ARG A 28 0.59 -6.22 15.96
CA ARG A 28 -0.64 -5.97 15.19
C ARG A 28 -0.41 -6.30 13.71
N VAL A 29 0.65 -5.78 13.11
CA VAL A 29 0.99 -6.09 11.71
C VAL A 29 1.20 -7.59 11.54
N LEU A 30 1.98 -8.24 12.40
CA LEU A 30 2.23 -9.68 12.32
C LEU A 30 0.93 -10.52 12.35
N ARG A 31 -0.11 -10.06 13.07
CA ARG A 31 -1.40 -10.77 13.15
C ARG A 31 -2.29 -10.52 11.94
N ARG A 32 -2.38 -9.28 11.43
CA ARG A 32 -3.22 -8.95 10.28
C ARG A 32 -2.55 -9.39 8.96
N GLU A 33 -1.26 -9.10 8.82
CA GLU A 33 -0.49 -9.27 7.58
C GLU A 33 0.92 -9.85 7.86
N PRO A 34 1.04 -11.15 8.14
CA PRO A 34 2.32 -11.76 8.49
C PRO A 34 3.36 -11.65 7.38
N ALA A 35 2.95 -11.74 6.10
CA ALA A 35 3.88 -11.74 4.98
C ALA A 35 4.61 -10.38 4.80
N PRO A 36 3.90 -9.23 4.71
CA PRO A 36 4.54 -7.91 4.70
C PRO A 36 5.45 -7.65 5.90
N TYR A 37 5.02 -8.03 7.11
CA TYR A 37 5.84 -7.87 8.31
C TYR A 37 7.13 -8.69 8.24
N LEU A 38 7.05 -9.97 7.82
CA LEU A 38 8.22 -10.83 7.71
C LEU A 38 9.17 -10.35 6.60
N ALA A 39 8.63 -9.91 5.46
CA ALA A 39 9.44 -9.32 4.39
C ALA A 39 10.21 -8.09 4.90
N LEU A 40 9.53 -7.18 5.61
CA LEU A 40 10.15 -6.01 6.23
C LEU A 40 11.25 -6.42 7.21
N ARG A 41 10.98 -7.38 8.10
CA ARG A 41 11.93 -7.88 9.10
C ARG A 41 13.16 -8.55 8.50
N MET A 42 13.01 -9.25 7.38
CA MET A 42 14.10 -9.99 6.73
C MET A 42 14.94 -9.12 5.80
N LEU A 43 14.32 -8.17 5.12
CA LEU A 43 14.95 -7.44 4.00
C LEU A 43 15.41 -6.04 4.39
N ALA A 44 14.69 -5.32 5.25
CA ALA A 44 15.06 -3.96 5.59
C ALA A 44 16.24 -3.90 6.59
N ALA A 45 17.00 -2.80 6.55
CA ALA A 45 18.01 -2.46 7.55
C ALA A 45 17.37 -2.41 8.95
N PRO A 46 17.94 -3.06 9.99
CA PRO A 46 17.32 -3.15 11.30
C PRO A 46 16.89 -1.78 11.90
N PRO A 47 17.66 -0.68 11.73
CA PRO A 47 17.25 0.63 12.23
C PRO A 47 15.94 1.18 11.64
N LEU A 48 15.58 0.80 10.41
CA LEU A 48 14.36 1.30 9.75
C LEU A 48 13.09 0.53 10.16
N VAL A 49 13.26 -0.74 10.52
CA VAL A 49 12.14 -1.67 10.73
C VAL A 49 11.12 -1.15 11.76
N PRO A 50 11.49 -0.63 12.95
CA PRO A 50 10.48 -0.24 13.93
C PRO A 50 9.55 0.88 13.46
N CYS A 51 10.11 1.94 12.84
CA CYS A 51 9.32 3.04 12.30
C CYS A 51 8.42 2.55 11.16
N LEU A 52 8.97 1.78 10.23
CA LEU A 52 8.22 1.20 9.12
C LEU A 52 7.11 0.25 9.59
N ALA A 53 7.35 -0.56 10.63
CA ALA A 53 6.32 -1.41 11.22
C ALA A 53 5.21 -0.60 11.90
N ALA A 54 5.54 0.54 12.53
CA ALA A 54 4.55 1.45 13.08
C ALA A 54 3.71 2.12 11.98
N GLY A 55 4.33 2.54 10.87
CA GLY A 55 3.61 3.07 9.70
C GLY A 55 2.66 2.06 9.07
N LEU A 56 3.11 0.82 8.89
CA LEU A 56 2.25 -0.26 8.40
C LEU A 56 1.13 -0.62 9.40
N ALA A 57 1.40 -0.55 10.71
CA ALA A 57 0.36 -0.73 11.72
C ALA A 57 -0.68 0.38 11.68
N PHE A 58 -0.27 1.62 11.39
CA PHE A 58 -1.14 2.78 11.23
C PHE A 58 -2.02 2.66 9.99
N MET A 59 -1.48 2.26 8.84
CA MET A 59 -2.31 1.95 7.65
C MET A 59 -3.38 0.89 7.99
N ASN A 60 -2.96 -0.23 8.56
CA ASN A 60 -3.86 -1.27 9.05
C ASN A 60 -4.90 -0.80 10.09
N LEU A 61 -4.66 0.31 10.79
CA LEU A 61 -5.65 0.91 11.69
C LEU A 61 -6.68 1.75 10.92
N VAL A 62 -6.23 2.50 9.91
CA VAL A 62 -7.12 3.27 9.04
C VAL A 62 -8.02 2.33 8.23
N ASP A 63 -7.47 1.27 7.65
CA ASP A 63 -8.21 0.30 6.84
C ASP A 63 -9.28 -0.42 7.68
N ASP A 64 -8.93 -0.90 8.88
CA ASP A 64 -9.90 -1.50 9.83
C ASP A 64 -11.12 -0.59 10.04
N VAL A 65 -10.89 0.72 10.19
CA VAL A 65 -11.95 1.71 10.43
C VAL A 65 -12.73 2.01 9.14
N ALA A 66 -12.07 2.03 7.99
CA ALA A 66 -12.69 2.26 6.68
C ALA A 66 -13.53 1.07 6.21
N GLU A 67 -13.21 -0.15 6.65
CA GLU A 67 -13.87 -1.39 6.21
C GLU A 67 -15.03 -1.82 7.14
N THR A 68 -15.02 -1.39 8.41
CA THR A 68 -15.94 -1.91 9.44
C THR A 68 -17.21 -1.07 9.61
N GLY A 69 -18.37 -1.70 9.45
CA GLY A 69 -19.68 -1.08 9.71
C GLY A 69 -20.35 -0.46 8.48
N THR A 70 -21.43 0.29 8.69
CA THR A 70 -22.15 1.02 7.63
C THR A 70 -21.34 2.22 7.13
N PRO A 71 -21.65 2.80 5.95
CA PRO A 71 -20.98 4.00 5.46
C PRO A 71 -20.95 5.15 6.47
N GLN A 72 -22.05 5.37 7.21
CA GLN A 72 -22.13 6.40 8.26
C GLN A 72 -21.22 6.08 9.45
N GLN A 73 -21.12 4.80 9.85
CA GLN A 73 -20.23 4.37 10.93
C GLN A 73 -18.76 4.51 10.53
N ARG A 74 -18.40 4.14 9.30
CA ARG A 74 -17.06 4.31 8.74
C ARG A 74 -16.65 5.78 8.70
N ALA A 75 -17.52 6.66 8.18
CA ALA A 75 -17.28 8.10 8.14
C ALA A 75 -17.10 8.71 9.54
N ALA A 76 -17.98 8.38 10.49
CA ALA A 76 -17.84 8.83 11.88
C ALA A 76 -16.57 8.27 12.55
N GLY A 77 -16.24 7.00 12.28
CA GLY A 77 -15.04 6.34 12.77
C GLY A 77 -13.75 6.98 12.25
N LEU A 78 -13.68 7.31 10.96
CA LEU A 78 -12.55 7.99 10.35
C LEU A 78 -12.40 9.42 10.85
N ALA A 79 -13.50 10.14 11.08
CA ALA A 79 -13.46 11.47 11.71
C ALA A 79 -12.88 11.39 13.14
N ALA A 80 -13.40 10.48 13.97
CA ALA A 80 -12.90 10.27 15.33
C ALA A 80 -11.45 9.74 15.37
N LEU A 81 -11.06 8.90 14.41
CA LEU A 81 -9.66 8.48 14.26
C LEU A 81 -8.77 9.67 13.90
N SER A 82 -9.21 10.54 13.00
CA SER A 82 -8.45 11.72 12.58
C SER A 82 -8.14 12.65 13.75
N GLU A 83 -9.14 12.95 14.58
CA GLU A 83 -8.96 13.76 15.79
C GLU A 83 -7.95 13.11 16.77
N ARG A 84 -8.06 11.80 16.99
CA ARG A 84 -7.12 11.07 17.87
C ARG A 84 -5.70 11.06 17.32
N VAL A 85 -5.54 10.90 16.01
CA VAL A 85 -4.23 10.90 15.35
C VAL A 85 -3.61 12.29 15.44
N GLU A 86 -4.36 13.35 15.12
CA GLU A 86 -3.88 14.73 15.24
C GLU A 86 -3.43 15.05 16.68
N ALA A 87 -4.24 14.70 17.67
CA ALA A 87 -3.90 14.87 19.08
C ALA A 87 -2.62 14.09 19.46
N ALA A 88 -2.47 12.85 18.97
CA ALA A 88 -1.29 12.03 19.22
C ALA A 88 -0.02 12.59 18.56
N LEU A 89 -0.12 13.04 17.30
CA LEU A 89 1.01 13.66 16.59
C LEU A 89 1.45 14.97 17.26
N LYS A 90 0.51 15.76 17.77
CA LYS A 90 0.80 17.04 18.42
C LYS A 90 1.38 16.90 19.83
N SER A 91 0.86 15.96 20.62
CA SER A 91 1.27 15.77 22.02
C SER A 91 2.38 14.73 22.22
N GLY A 92 2.58 13.84 21.24
CA GLY A 92 3.42 12.66 21.39
C GLY A 92 2.83 11.56 22.29
N ASP A 93 1.57 11.69 22.72
CA ASP A 93 0.92 10.74 23.63
C ASP A 93 -0.50 10.37 23.17
N SER A 94 -0.98 9.22 23.61
CA SER A 94 -2.31 8.69 23.29
C SER A 94 -2.62 7.53 24.23
N PRO A 95 -3.90 7.25 24.57
CA PRO A 95 -4.24 6.00 25.24
C PRO A 95 -3.87 4.76 24.40
N ASP A 96 -3.83 4.89 23.07
CA ASP A 96 -3.49 3.82 22.15
C ASP A 96 -1.96 3.67 21.96
N PRO A 97 -1.34 2.53 22.34
CA PRO A 97 0.09 2.28 22.14
C PRO A 97 0.54 2.38 20.68
N LEU A 98 -0.32 2.04 19.71
CA LEU A 98 0.00 2.14 18.29
C LEU A 98 0.18 3.60 17.89
N LEU A 99 -0.74 4.47 18.29
CA LEU A 99 -0.67 5.90 17.98
C LEU A 99 0.54 6.56 18.65
N ARG A 100 0.93 6.13 19.85
CA ARG A 100 2.20 6.58 20.46
C ARG A 100 3.43 6.16 19.67
N ALA A 101 3.51 4.88 19.27
CA ALA A 101 4.62 4.39 18.45
C ALA A 101 4.70 5.12 17.10
N TYR A 102 3.55 5.37 16.48
CA TYR A 102 3.48 6.09 15.20
C TYR A 102 3.84 7.56 15.35
N ALA A 103 3.32 8.26 16.38
CA ALA A 103 3.68 9.65 16.67
C ALA A 103 5.19 9.81 16.91
N HIS A 104 5.81 8.91 17.68
CA HIS A 104 7.25 8.89 17.85
C HIS A 104 7.98 8.63 16.52
N ALA A 105 7.47 7.73 15.65
CA ALA A 105 8.07 7.49 14.34
C ALA A 105 7.99 8.74 13.45
N VAL A 106 6.85 9.41 13.40
CA VAL A 106 6.64 10.65 12.63
C VAL A 106 7.59 11.75 13.10
N ASP A 107 7.66 11.99 14.41
CA ASP A 107 8.54 13.00 15.01
C ASP A 107 10.02 12.68 14.78
N SER A 108 10.47 11.49 15.16
CA SER A 108 11.89 11.11 15.08
C SER A 108 12.41 11.01 13.63
N ARG A 109 11.54 10.70 12.67
CA ARG A 109 11.88 10.67 11.24
C ARG A 109 11.61 12.01 10.55
N GLY A 110 10.88 12.92 11.20
CA GLY A 110 10.49 14.21 10.64
C GLY A 110 9.53 14.07 9.45
N LEU A 111 8.63 13.07 9.44
CA LEU A 111 7.65 12.93 8.37
C LEU A 111 6.68 14.11 8.39
N PRO A 112 6.50 14.87 7.29
CA PRO A 112 5.58 15.98 7.27
C PRO A 112 4.14 15.56 7.64
N PRO A 113 3.51 16.20 8.66
CA PRO A 113 2.18 15.79 9.14
C PRO A 113 1.08 15.81 8.06
N TYR A 114 1.26 16.62 7.01
CA TYR A 114 0.31 16.69 5.90
C TYR A 114 0.14 15.36 5.16
N TRP A 115 1.15 14.47 5.15
CA TRP A 115 0.99 13.13 4.57
C TRP A 115 -0.05 12.31 5.34
N VAL A 116 -0.04 12.43 6.67
CA VAL A 116 -0.98 11.74 7.54
C VAL A 116 -2.39 12.31 7.39
N SER A 117 -2.53 13.64 7.41
CA SER A 117 -3.84 14.27 7.26
C SER A 117 -4.44 14.04 5.87
N ARG A 118 -3.62 14.04 4.80
CA ARG A 118 -4.09 13.70 3.44
C ARG A 118 -4.54 12.25 3.35
N PHE A 119 -3.81 11.31 3.93
CA PHE A 119 -4.23 9.90 3.90
C PHE A 119 -5.58 9.71 4.60
N LEU A 120 -5.76 10.29 5.79
CA LEU A 120 -7.03 10.22 6.52
C LEU A 120 -8.18 10.90 5.76
N ALA A 121 -7.94 12.08 5.19
CA ALA A 121 -8.93 12.78 4.38
C ALA A 121 -9.30 11.98 3.13
N GLY A 122 -8.31 11.41 2.42
CA GLY A 122 -8.51 10.55 1.26
C GLY A 122 -9.30 9.28 1.62
N ALA A 123 -8.99 8.66 2.76
CA ALA A 123 -9.73 7.49 3.24
C ALA A 123 -11.21 7.82 3.46
N ALA A 124 -11.49 8.99 4.06
CA ALA A 124 -12.84 9.44 4.37
C ALA A 124 -13.63 9.95 3.15
N THR A 125 -12.95 10.32 2.07
CA THR A 125 -13.57 10.94 0.89
C THR A 125 -13.43 10.08 -0.36
N ALA A 126 -12.21 9.92 -0.86
CA ALA A 126 -11.92 9.20 -2.10
C ALA A 126 -12.18 7.69 -1.99
N GLU A 127 -11.85 7.05 -0.86
CA GLU A 127 -12.00 5.59 -0.70
C GLU A 127 -13.38 5.19 -0.16
N ALA A 128 -13.87 5.83 0.91
CA ALA A 128 -15.08 5.39 1.61
C ALA A 128 -16.35 5.31 0.76
N GLY A 129 -16.43 6.10 -0.32
CA GLY A 129 -17.55 6.14 -1.26
C GLY A 129 -17.20 5.68 -2.67
N PHE A 130 -16.06 5.03 -2.87
CA PHE A 130 -15.57 4.67 -4.19
C PHE A 130 -16.42 3.58 -4.86
N ASP A 131 -16.92 3.84 -6.07
CA ASP A 131 -17.65 2.88 -6.90
C ASP A 131 -17.07 2.70 -8.32
N GLY A 132 -16.04 3.48 -8.68
CA GLY A 132 -15.32 3.38 -9.94
C GLY A 132 -14.78 4.72 -10.44
N PHE A 133 -14.25 4.70 -11.66
CA PHE A 133 -13.72 5.89 -12.34
C PHE A 133 -14.52 6.17 -13.63
N GLU A 134 -14.79 7.44 -13.93
CA GLU A 134 -15.35 7.80 -15.24
C GLU A 134 -14.23 7.82 -16.30
N ALA A 135 -13.11 8.46 -15.96
CA ALA A 135 -11.96 8.63 -16.86
C ALA A 135 -10.61 8.39 -16.15
N GLU A 136 -9.52 8.48 -16.91
CA GLU A 136 -8.17 8.30 -16.37
C GLU A 136 -7.79 9.39 -15.35
N GLU A 137 -8.32 10.60 -15.54
CA GLU A 137 -8.10 11.73 -14.65
C GLU A 137 -8.63 11.45 -13.24
N ASP A 138 -9.75 10.73 -13.11
CA ASP A 138 -10.31 10.34 -11.81
C ASP A 138 -9.41 9.32 -11.10
N PHE A 139 -8.85 8.37 -11.85
CA PHE A 139 -7.86 7.42 -11.32
C PHE A 139 -6.63 8.16 -10.80
N GLN A 140 -6.08 9.10 -11.58
CA GLN A 140 -4.93 9.90 -11.17
C GLN A 140 -5.24 10.76 -9.94
N ALA A 141 -6.42 11.38 -9.88
CA ALA A 141 -6.86 12.15 -8.71
C ALA A 141 -7.01 11.27 -7.46
N TYR A 142 -7.51 10.03 -7.61
CA TYR A 142 -7.58 9.05 -6.53
C TYR A 142 -6.20 8.69 -5.99
N LEU A 143 -5.20 8.51 -6.87
CA LEU A 143 -3.82 8.28 -6.43
C LEU A 143 -3.31 9.45 -5.58
N ASP A 144 -3.52 10.68 -6.03
CA ASP A 144 -3.03 11.87 -5.33
C ASP A 144 -3.76 12.15 -4.01
N ALA A 145 -5.06 11.85 -3.96
CA ALA A 145 -5.90 12.09 -2.80
C ALA A 145 -5.74 11.04 -1.70
N TYR A 146 -5.54 9.77 -2.05
CA TYR A 146 -5.58 8.66 -1.11
C TYR A 146 -4.39 7.70 -1.21
N ALA A 147 -4.15 7.09 -2.37
CA ALA A 147 -3.19 5.98 -2.47
C ALA A 147 -1.74 6.43 -2.21
N LEU A 148 -1.30 7.57 -2.77
CA LEU A 148 0.04 8.10 -2.55
C LEU A 148 0.26 8.54 -1.10
N PRO A 149 -0.63 9.35 -0.48
CA PRO A 149 -0.54 9.61 0.95
C PRO A 149 -0.48 8.33 1.79
N GLY A 150 -1.31 7.33 1.49
CA GLY A 150 -1.32 6.03 2.17
C GLY A 150 0.03 5.31 2.10
N VAL A 151 0.66 5.28 0.93
CA VAL A 151 2.00 4.69 0.81
C VAL A 151 3.07 5.52 1.52
N LEU A 152 2.95 6.85 1.55
CA LEU A 152 3.95 7.73 2.16
C LEU A 152 3.85 7.84 3.69
N VAL A 153 2.70 7.55 4.30
CA VAL A 153 2.61 7.41 5.78
C VAL A 153 3.42 6.23 6.32
N PHE A 154 3.76 5.27 5.45
CA PHE A 154 4.64 4.15 5.72
C PHE A 154 6.05 4.37 5.15
N THR A 155 6.18 4.45 3.82
CA THR A 155 7.47 4.48 3.14
C THR A 155 8.21 5.80 3.36
N GLY A 156 7.50 6.90 3.60
CA GLY A 156 8.11 8.20 3.90
C GLY A 156 8.95 8.20 5.17
N LEU A 157 8.66 7.30 6.12
CA LEU A 157 9.44 7.13 7.36
C LEU A 157 10.87 6.63 7.11
N GLN A 158 11.17 6.12 5.91
CA GLN A 158 12.54 5.76 5.56
C GLN A 158 13.44 6.99 5.51
N TYR A 159 12.92 8.16 5.12
CA TYR A 159 13.71 9.38 4.94
C TYR A 159 13.79 10.20 6.23
N ARG A 160 14.89 10.93 6.43
CA ARG A 160 14.98 11.96 7.47
C ARG A 160 14.39 13.26 6.91
N GLY A 161 13.36 13.79 7.56
CA GLY A 161 12.56 14.92 7.06
C GLY A 161 11.41 14.51 6.12
N GLY A 162 11.14 13.21 5.97
CA GLY A 162 10.19 12.70 4.98
C GLY A 162 10.73 12.77 3.54
N PRO A 163 9.92 12.35 2.55
CA PRO A 163 10.34 12.38 1.15
C PRO A 163 10.45 13.81 0.63
N ASP A 164 11.51 14.11 -0.13
CA ASP A 164 11.57 15.30 -0.97
C ASP A 164 10.66 15.18 -2.20
N GLU A 165 10.61 16.22 -3.03
CA GLU A 165 9.77 16.26 -4.23
C GLU A 165 10.12 15.14 -5.23
N GLN A 166 11.41 14.87 -5.44
CA GLN A 166 11.86 13.83 -6.38
C GLN A 166 11.50 12.43 -5.88
N GLN A 167 11.67 12.19 -4.58
CA GLN A 167 11.31 10.95 -3.91
C GLN A 167 9.80 10.74 -3.92
N ALA A 168 9.01 11.78 -3.60
CA ALA A 168 7.55 11.71 -3.66
C ALA A 168 7.04 11.44 -5.08
N ALA A 169 7.62 12.07 -6.10
CA ALA A 169 7.29 11.80 -7.51
C ALA A 169 7.68 10.36 -7.93
N GLY A 170 8.80 9.84 -7.42
CA GLY A 170 9.19 8.44 -7.61
C GLY A 170 8.19 7.46 -7.00
N TRP A 171 7.78 7.72 -5.76
CA TRP A 171 6.74 6.93 -5.07
C TRP A 171 5.38 7.05 -5.76
N ARG A 172 5.03 8.20 -6.33
CA ARG A 172 3.81 8.35 -7.12
C ARG A 172 3.76 7.42 -8.32
N ARG A 173 4.87 7.29 -9.08
CA ARG A 173 4.94 6.33 -10.20
C ARG A 173 4.85 4.88 -9.71
N PHE A 174 5.49 4.58 -8.58
CA PHE A 174 5.37 3.26 -7.96
C PHE A 174 3.92 2.94 -7.56
N VAL A 175 3.22 3.91 -6.96
CA VAL A 175 1.82 3.79 -6.52
C VAL A 175 0.87 3.62 -7.71
N ASP A 176 1.07 4.37 -8.79
CA ASP A 176 0.31 4.19 -10.04
C ASP A 176 0.43 2.74 -10.54
N ALA A 177 1.65 2.23 -10.67
CA ALA A 177 1.89 0.86 -11.09
C ALA A 177 1.26 -0.17 -10.13
N ALA A 178 1.44 0.00 -8.82
CA ALA A 178 0.89 -0.88 -7.81
C ALA A 178 -0.63 -0.93 -7.90
N GLN A 179 -1.29 0.21 -7.94
CA GLN A 179 -2.76 0.29 -7.95
C GLN A 179 -3.36 -0.30 -9.22
N ARG A 180 -2.74 -0.11 -10.39
CA ARG A 180 -3.19 -0.76 -11.62
C ARG A 180 -3.08 -2.28 -11.58
N VAL A 181 -2.00 -2.81 -11.01
CA VAL A 181 -1.82 -4.26 -10.88
C VAL A 181 -2.83 -4.83 -9.89
N ASP A 182 -3.05 -4.14 -8.77
CA ASP A 182 -3.99 -4.50 -7.72
C ASP A 182 -5.42 -4.59 -8.27
N PHE A 183 -5.92 -3.51 -8.88
CA PHE A 183 -7.26 -3.47 -9.49
C PHE A 183 -7.47 -4.50 -10.60
N LEU A 184 -6.42 -4.90 -11.32
CA LEU A 184 -6.52 -5.97 -12.32
C LEU A 184 -6.48 -7.37 -11.69
N ALA A 185 -5.76 -7.53 -10.59
CA ALA A 185 -5.67 -8.78 -9.87
C ALA A 185 -6.95 -9.09 -9.11
N ASP A 186 -7.57 -8.07 -8.50
CA ASP A 186 -8.73 -8.20 -7.62
C ASP A 186 -10.05 -7.80 -8.33
N LEU A 187 -10.01 -7.74 -9.67
CA LEU A 187 -11.13 -7.30 -10.50
C LEU A 187 -12.43 -8.08 -10.24
N CYS A 188 -12.35 -9.36 -9.90
CA CYS A 188 -13.54 -10.17 -9.61
C CYS A 188 -14.18 -9.75 -8.28
N GLY A 189 -13.37 -9.61 -7.22
CA GLY A 189 -13.81 -9.12 -5.92
C GLY A 189 -14.34 -7.69 -5.99
N ASP A 190 -13.60 -6.79 -6.63
CA ASP A 190 -13.98 -5.39 -6.81
C ASP A 190 -15.35 -5.26 -7.49
N LEU A 191 -15.59 -5.98 -8.59
CA LEU A 191 -16.88 -5.97 -9.29
C LEU A 191 -18.01 -6.52 -8.41
N ALA A 192 -17.75 -7.55 -7.60
CA ALA A 192 -18.73 -8.11 -6.68
C ALA A 192 -19.13 -7.12 -5.57
N ASP A 193 -18.17 -6.28 -5.14
CA ASP A 193 -18.40 -5.18 -4.20
C ASP A 193 -18.95 -3.91 -4.88
N GLY A 194 -19.23 -3.97 -6.18
CA GLY A 194 -19.80 -2.88 -6.96
C GLY A 194 -18.79 -1.83 -7.42
N ARG A 195 -17.48 -2.06 -7.21
CA ARG A 195 -16.37 -1.19 -7.60
C ARG A 195 -15.93 -1.49 -9.04
N LEU A 196 -16.08 -0.52 -9.94
CA LEU A 196 -15.55 -0.60 -11.30
C LEU A 196 -14.20 0.10 -11.38
N CYS A 197 -13.12 -0.63 -11.05
CA CYS A 197 -11.77 -0.09 -10.95
C CYS A 197 -11.07 0.16 -12.31
N ILE A 198 -11.72 -0.18 -13.44
CA ILE A 198 -11.30 0.20 -14.79
C ILE A 198 -12.15 1.39 -15.24
N PRO A 199 -11.57 2.53 -15.67
CA PRO A 199 -12.36 3.71 -16.03
C PRO A 199 -13.40 3.44 -17.12
N ARG A 200 -14.60 3.99 -16.97
CA ARG A 200 -15.72 3.79 -17.92
C ARG A 200 -15.38 4.24 -19.35
N ALA A 201 -14.59 5.29 -19.50
CA ALA A 201 -14.08 5.72 -20.80
C ALA A 201 -13.31 4.58 -21.52
N ARG A 202 -12.53 3.79 -20.79
CA ARG A 202 -11.79 2.63 -21.33
C ARG A 202 -12.73 1.53 -21.80
N LEU A 203 -13.79 1.27 -21.05
CA LEU A 203 -14.84 0.33 -21.46
C LEU A 203 -15.48 0.79 -22.78
N ALA A 204 -15.84 2.08 -22.88
CA ALA A 204 -16.44 2.66 -24.08
C ALA A 204 -15.52 2.57 -25.31
N GLU A 205 -14.22 2.87 -25.17
CA GLU A 205 -13.23 2.74 -26.25
C GLU A 205 -13.15 1.32 -26.84
N HIS A 206 -13.40 0.31 -26.02
CA HIS A 206 -13.39 -1.09 -26.43
C HIS A 206 -14.78 -1.65 -26.77
N GLY A 207 -15.84 -0.84 -26.69
CA GLY A 207 -17.22 -1.29 -26.90
C GLY A 207 -17.69 -2.31 -25.86
N VAL A 208 -17.16 -2.24 -24.63
CA VAL A 208 -17.48 -3.12 -23.51
C VAL A 208 -18.42 -2.40 -22.56
N THR A 209 -19.40 -3.11 -22.02
CA THR A 209 -20.28 -2.60 -20.95
C THR A 209 -19.86 -3.13 -19.59
N ARG A 210 -20.24 -2.43 -18.51
CA ARG A 210 -20.03 -2.90 -17.13
C ARG A 210 -20.62 -4.30 -16.92
N ALA A 211 -21.81 -4.55 -17.46
CA ALA A 211 -22.48 -5.85 -17.38
C ALA A 211 -21.70 -6.98 -18.08
N ASP A 212 -20.92 -6.69 -19.13
CA ASP A 212 -20.06 -7.70 -19.75
C ASP A 212 -18.95 -8.16 -18.80
N LEU A 213 -18.40 -7.25 -17.99
CA LEU A 213 -17.39 -7.57 -16.98
C LEU A 213 -18.01 -8.29 -15.78
N GLU A 214 -19.11 -7.78 -15.23
CA GLU A 214 -19.81 -8.38 -14.08
C GLU A 214 -20.33 -9.79 -14.38
N GLN A 215 -20.72 -10.07 -15.62
CA GLN A 215 -21.14 -11.40 -16.07
C GLN A 215 -19.98 -12.27 -16.58
N ALA A 216 -18.74 -11.80 -16.45
CA ALA A 216 -17.52 -12.46 -16.90
C ALA A 216 -17.59 -12.97 -18.36
N ARG A 217 -18.17 -12.15 -19.25
CA ARG A 217 -18.40 -12.51 -20.65
C ARG A 217 -17.09 -12.60 -21.40
N ASP A 218 -16.89 -13.74 -22.06
CA ASP A 218 -15.69 -14.01 -22.82
C ASP A 218 -15.86 -13.58 -24.29
N THR A 219 -15.83 -12.27 -24.54
CA THR A 219 -15.95 -11.70 -25.89
C THR A 219 -14.59 -11.19 -26.41
N PRO A 220 -14.41 -11.06 -27.74
CA PRO A 220 -13.21 -10.44 -28.29
C PRO A 220 -12.95 -9.03 -27.76
N ALA A 221 -14.01 -8.24 -27.53
CA ALA A 221 -13.93 -6.89 -26.98
C ALA A 221 -13.42 -6.88 -25.52
N VAL A 222 -13.96 -7.76 -24.66
CA VAL A 222 -13.51 -7.91 -23.26
C VAL A 222 -12.05 -8.37 -23.21
N ARG A 223 -11.66 -9.36 -24.03
CA ARG A 223 -10.26 -9.80 -24.15
C ARG A 223 -9.34 -8.65 -24.54
N ALA A 224 -9.76 -7.83 -25.51
CA ALA A 224 -8.98 -6.68 -25.98
C ALA A 224 -8.83 -5.60 -24.91
N LEU A 225 -9.89 -5.31 -24.15
CA LEU A 225 -9.86 -4.37 -23.01
C LEU A 225 -8.89 -4.85 -21.93
N LEU A 226 -9.04 -6.09 -21.44
CA LEU A 226 -8.15 -6.63 -20.39
C LEU A 226 -6.68 -6.65 -20.84
N ALA A 227 -6.42 -7.02 -22.10
CA ALA A 227 -5.08 -6.96 -22.65
C ALA A 227 -4.54 -5.53 -22.75
N ALA A 228 -5.38 -4.53 -23.04
CA ALA A 228 -4.99 -3.13 -23.05
C ALA A 228 -4.66 -2.62 -21.65
N GLU A 229 -5.50 -2.90 -20.65
CA GLU A 229 -5.22 -2.49 -19.27
C GLU A 229 -3.98 -3.19 -18.70
N CYS A 230 -3.72 -4.46 -19.04
CA CYS A 230 -2.45 -5.12 -18.69
C CYS A 230 -1.23 -4.42 -19.32
N ARG A 231 -1.31 -3.97 -20.58
CA ARG A 231 -0.24 -3.19 -21.22
C ARG A 231 -0.01 -1.84 -20.52
N ARG A 232 -1.06 -1.19 -20.04
CA ARG A 232 -0.97 0.06 -19.28
C ARG A 232 -0.30 -0.18 -17.92
N ALA A 233 -0.72 -1.22 -17.19
CA ALA A 233 -0.07 -1.63 -15.95
C ALA A 233 1.41 -1.99 -16.17
N ARG A 234 1.74 -2.64 -17.30
CA ARG A 234 3.14 -2.95 -17.67
C ARG A 234 3.96 -1.69 -17.91
N THR A 235 3.39 -0.71 -18.61
CA THR A 235 4.04 0.58 -18.86
C THR A 235 4.28 1.33 -17.56
N ALA A 236 3.27 1.42 -16.69
CA ALA A 236 3.41 2.03 -15.37
C ALA A 236 4.49 1.33 -14.52
N LEU A 237 4.54 -0.01 -14.57
CA LEU A 237 5.58 -0.78 -13.89
C LEU A 237 6.98 -0.47 -14.43
N ASP A 238 7.14 -0.30 -15.74
CA ASP A 238 8.40 0.14 -16.33
C ASP A 238 8.79 1.57 -15.91
N ASP A 239 7.82 2.44 -15.67
CA ASP A 239 8.04 3.82 -15.20
C ASP A 239 8.46 3.89 -13.72
N THR A 240 8.38 2.77 -12.99
CA THR A 240 8.95 2.64 -11.63
C THR A 240 10.47 2.55 -11.63
N ARG A 241 11.11 2.41 -12.81
CA ARG A 241 12.57 2.44 -12.94
C ARG A 241 13.15 3.69 -12.23
N GLY A 242 14.21 3.46 -11.44
CA GLY A 242 14.86 4.50 -10.64
C GLY A 242 14.30 4.67 -9.22
N ILE A 243 13.19 4.02 -8.84
CA ILE A 243 12.70 4.09 -7.44
C ILE A 243 13.74 3.55 -6.44
N LEU A 244 14.54 2.56 -6.83
CA LEU A 244 15.60 2.04 -5.98
C LEU A 244 16.70 3.06 -5.69
N ASP A 245 16.98 3.98 -6.62
CA ASP A 245 17.96 5.04 -6.42
C ASP A 245 17.43 6.10 -5.46
N LEU A 246 16.11 6.31 -5.45
CA LEU A 246 15.39 7.22 -4.56
C LEU A 246 15.11 6.61 -3.17
N ALA A 247 15.12 5.29 -3.03
CA ALA A 247 14.92 4.63 -1.75
C ALA A 247 16.19 4.62 -0.89
N GLU A 248 16.02 4.72 0.42
CA GLU A 248 17.11 4.54 1.37
C GLU A 248 17.79 3.18 1.14
N PRO A 249 19.14 3.08 1.17
CA PRO A 249 19.84 1.82 0.93
C PRO A 249 19.30 0.67 1.78
N GLY A 250 18.91 0.98 3.01
CA GLY A 250 18.33 0.01 3.94
C GLY A 250 16.95 -0.52 3.56
N LEU A 251 16.18 0.15 2.68
CA LEU A 251 14.86 -0.29 2.23
C LEU A 251 14.86 -0.86 0.80
N ARG A 252 15.89 -0.58 -0.01
CA ARG A 252 16.00 -1.05 -1.41
C ARG A 252 15.67 -2.54 -1.61
N PRO A 253 16.11 -3.49 -0.75
CA PRO A 253 15.75 -4.90 -0.92
C PRO A 253 14.23 -5.16 -0.81
N VAL A 254 13.52 -4.44 0.07
CA VAL A 254 12.06 -4.51 0.19
C VAL A 254 11.40 -3.97 -1.08
N VAL A 255 11.80 -2.77 -1.52
CA VAL A 255 11.23 -2.13 -2.73
C VAL A 255 11.47 -3.00 -3.97
N SER A 256 12.65 -3.58 -4.09
CA SER A 256 12.98 -4.52 -5.17
C SER A 256 12.08 -5.76 -5.12
N THR A 257 11.86 -6.35 -3.94
CA THR A 257 10.93 -7.49 -3.77
C THR A 257 9.49 -7.10 -4.13
N MET A 258 9.02 -5.93 -3.72
CA MET A 258 7.67 -5.45 -4.08
C MET A 258 7.54 -5.29 -5.60
N THR A 259 8.53 -4.69 -6.27
CA THR A 259 8.54 -4.53 -7.72
C THR A 259 8.51 -5.86 -8.46
N GLU A 260 9.30 -6.84 -8.00
CA GLU A 260 9.31 -8.20 -8.57
C GLU A 260 7.99 -8.94 -8.35
N LEU A 261 7.34 -8.73 -7.19
CA LEU A 261 6.04 -9.29 -6.88
C LEU A 261 4.95 -8.71 -7.79
N MET A 262 4.88 -7.38 -7.94
CA MET A 262 3.95 -6.73 -8.87
C MET A 262 4.13 -7.22 -10.30
N ALA A 263 5.39 -7.33 -10.77
CA ALA A 263 5.69 -7.85 -12.10
C ALA A 263 5.19 -9.29 -12.30
N HIS A 264 5.35 -10.12 -11.27
CA HIS A 264 4.90 -11.52 -11.27
C HIS A 264 3.36 -11.61 -11.25
N GLN A 265 2.68 -10.83 -10.41
CA GLN A 265 1.21 -10.82 -10.34
C GLN A 265 0.59 -10.33 -11.65
N LEU A 266 1.12 -9.24 -12.23
CA LEU A 266 0.67 -8.77 -13.55
C LEU A 266 0.84 -9.85 -14.63
N THR A 267 1.95 -10.59 -14.60
CA THR A 267 2.16 -11.72 -15.53
C THR A 267 1.15 -12.85 -15.29
N ALA A 268 0.74 -13.08 -14.04
CA ALA A 268 -0.30 -14.05 -13.73
C ALA A 268 -1.67 -13.59 -14.24
N VAL A 269 -1.99 -12.29 -14.12
CA VAL A 269 -3.22 -11.69 -14.65
C VAL A 269 -3.26 -11.77 -16.17
N GLU A 270 -2.17 -11.42 -16.86
CA GLU A 270 -2.05 -11.53 -18.32
C GLU A 270 -2.31 -12.96 -18.81
N ARG A 271 -1.80 -13.98 -18.08
CA ARG A 271 -2.05 -15.40 -18.39
C ARG A 271 -3.47 -15.83 -18.10
N ALA A 272 -4.09 -15.28 -17.05
CA ALA A 272 -5.47 -15.57 -16.70
C ALA A 272 -6.45 -14.98 -17.73
N GLY A 273 -6.16 -13.79 -18.26
CA GLY A 273 -7.03 -13.08 -19.19
C GLY A 273 -8.44 -12.92 -18.60
N VAL A 274 -9.45 -13.38 -19.34
CA VAL A 274 -10.86 -13.32 -18.91
C VAL A 274 -11.13 -14.09 -17.61
N ALA A 275 -10.28 -15.05 -17.22
CA ALA A 275 -10.44 -15.73 -15.94
C ALA A 275 -10.28 -14.80 -14.72
N ALA A 276 -9.64 -13.62 -14.88
CA ALA A 276 -9.58 -12.60 -13.83
C ALA A 276 -10.95 -11.98 -13.49
N LEU A 277 -11.95 -12.09 -14.38
CA LEU A 277 -13.34 -11.72 -14.10
C LEU A 277 -14.11 -12.78 -13.30
N ARG A 278 -13.50 -13.94 -13.04
CA ARG A 278 -14.17 -15.09 -12.37
C ARG A 278 -13.52 -15.45 -11.04
N ARG A 279 -12.32 -14.95 -10.77
CA ARG A 279 -11.57 -15.14 -9.54
C ARG A 279 -10.44 -14.12 -9.47
N ASP A 280 -10.09 -13.73 -8.26
CA ASP A 280 -8.93 -12.87 -8.04
C ASP A 280 -7.63 -13.65 -8.30
N ILE A 281 -6.61 -12.89 -8.71
CA ILE A 281 -5.33 -13.40 -9.16
C ILE A 281 -4.27 -13.05 -8.12
N GLY A 282 -4.14 -13.92 -7.11
CA GLY A 282 -3.06 -13.83 -6.14
C GLY A 282 -1.70 -14.22 -6.71
N TYR A 283 -0.65 -13.93 -5.95
CA TYR A 283 0.75 -14.27 -6.29
C TYR A 283 1.04 -15.78 -6.41
N GLY A 284 0.19 -16.62 -5.80
CA GLY A 284 0.47 -18.03 -5.50
C GLY A 284 1.55 -18.20 -4.42
N PRO A 285 1.70 -19.40 -3.81
CA PRO A 285 2.60 -19.56 -2.66
C PRO A 285 4.09 -19.61 -3.04
N ALA A 286 4.42 -20.12 -4.23
CA ALA A 286 5.81 -20.42 -4.59
C ALA A 286 6.62 -19.21 -5.07
N ALA A 287 5.98 -18.23 -5.71
CA ALA A 287 6.71 -17.08 -6.26
C ALA A 287 7.16 -16.08 -5.18
N PRO A 288 6.30 -15.65 -4.22
CA PRO A 288 6.71 -14.79 -3.13
C PRO A 288 7.84 -15.39 -2.30
N LEU A 289 7.77 -16.68 -1.98
CA LEU A 289 8.83 -17.36 -1.24
C LEU A 289 10.16 -17.33 -2.00
N ARG A 290 10.16 -17.66 -3.30
CA ARG A 290 11.38 -17.64 -4.12
C ARG A 290 11.97 -16.24 -4.25
N ILE A 291 11.12 -15.23 -4.48
CA ILE A 291 11.54 -13.83 -4.57
C ILE A 291 12.15 -13.38 -3.24
N LEU A 292 11.47 -13.63 -2.12
CA LEU A 292 11.94 -13.27 -0.79
C LEU A 292 13.28 -13.95 -0.44
N VAL A 293 13.42 -15.25 -0.72
CA VAL A 293 14.68 -15.98 -0.50
C VAL A 293 15.82 -15.42 -1.36
N ARG A 294 15.55 -15.09 -2.62
CA ARG A 294 16.54 -14.47 -3.52
C ARG A 294 16.97 -13.10 -3.01
N ALA A 295 16.02 -12.26 -2.60
CA ALA A 295 16.31 -10.94 -2.06
C ALA A 295 17.12 -11.02 -0.75
N ALA A 296 16.77 -11.94 0.15
CA ALA A 296 17.50 -12.16 1.40
C ALA A 296 18.96 -12.59 1.17
N ARG A 297 19.24 -13.36 0.10
CA ARG A 297 20.61 -13.78 -0.26
C ARG A 297 21.46 -12.68 -0.88
N ARG A 298 20.84 -11.64 -1.45
CA ARG A 298 21.53 -10.51 -2.09
C ARG A 298 21.87 -9.38 -1.12
N ARG A 299 21.38 -9.45 0.12
CA ARG A 299 21.62 -8.44 1.14
C ARG A 299 23.10 -8.46 1.55
N PRO A 300 23.88 -7.39 1.31
CA PRO A 300 25.21 -7.28 1.92
C PRO A 300 25.05 -7.27 3.45
N VAL A 301 25.94 -8.00 4.13
CA VAL A 301 25.98 -8.15 5.60
C VAL A 301 26.15 -6.79 6.27
#